data_AF-A0A8R1DNN8-F1
#
_entry.id   AF-A0A8R1DNN8-F1
#
_cell.length_a   1.000
_cell.length_b   1.000
_cell.length_c   1.000
_cell.angle_alpha   90.00
_cell.angle_beta   90.00
_cell.angle_gamma   90.00
#
_symmetry.space_group_name_H-M   'P 1'
#
loop_
_entity.id
_entity.type
_entity.pdbx_description
1 polymer ?
#
loop_
_entity_poly.entity_id
_entity_poly.type
_entity_poly.pdbx_seq_one_letter_code
_entity_poly.pdbx_strand_id
1 'polypeptide(L)'
;MRHPLFTVVCFFVSFKTAESCVATSGGTPTVVVTTTAAPSNCKSCLLSATQIISISAGTKSFTSDNIDTSGTCAIRTSVCDGNEADSGVMISYNSDADGVDDGVGSVTSTLICNTAGQWTKNGVVITEIECQST
;
A
#
# COMPACT_ATOMS: atom_id res chain seq x y z
N MET A 1 21.25 -61.79 -41.06
CA MET A 1 22.19 -62.51 -40.17
C MET A 1 21.86 -62.09 -38.73
N ARG A 2 21.21 -62.97 -37.96
CA ARG A 2 21.74 -63.61 -36.72
C ARG A 2 22.15 -62.63 -35.57
N HIS A 3 21.18 -62.36 -34.69
CA HIS A 3 21.13 -62.50 -33.20
C HIS A 3 22.41 -62.92 -32.43
N PRO A 4 22.41 -62.92 -31.07
CA PRO A 4 21.96 -61.93 -30.04
C PRO A 4 22.96 -61.88 -28.83
N LEU A 5 22.69 -61.15 -27.74
CA LEU A 5 22.97 -61.53 -26.33
C LEU A 5 22.53 -60.37 -25.38
N PHE A 6 21.47 -60.55 -24.56
CA PHE A 6 21.48 -60.93 -23.12
C PHE A 6 21.91 -59.75 -22.20
N THR A 7 21.27 -59.33 -21.10
CA THR A 7 20.41 -60.00 -20.12
C THR A 7 19.91 -58.99 -19.06
N VAL A 8 18.61 -59.06 -18.72
CA VAL A 8 17.95 -59.16 -17.37
C VAL A 8 18.42 -58.15 -16.29
N VAL A 9 17.55 -57.46 -15.53
CA VAL A 9 16.77 -58.00 -14.39
C VAL A 9 15.75 -56.96 -13.91
N CYS A 10 14.50 -57.41 -13.77
CA CYS A 10 13.35 -56.77 -13.09
C CYS A 10 13.61 -56.58 -11.59
N PHE A 11 12.86 -55.73 -10.86
CA PHE A 11 12.08 -56.25 -9.72
C PHE A 11 11.01 -55.24 -9.17
N PHE A 12 9.73 -55.62 -9.32
CA PHE A 12 8.53 -55.57 -8.44
C PHE A 12 8.12 -54.25 -7.74
N VAL A 13 6.99 -53.62 -8.11
CA VAL A 13 5.55 -53.91 -7.79
C VAL A 13 5.15 -53.51 -6.37
N SER A 14 4.20 -52.57 -6.23
CA SER A 14 3.01 -52.75 -5.38
C SER A 14 1.95 -51.70 -5.65
N PHE A 15 0.83 -52.20 -6.17
CA PHE A 15 -0.46 -51.55 -6.35
C PHE A 15 -1.11 -51.18 -5.01
N LYS A 16 -1.88 -50.10 -4.97
CA LYS A 16 -3.12 -50.08 -4.19
C LYS A 16 -4.26 -49.52 -5.03
N THR A 17 -5.31 -50.31 -5.03
CA THR A 17 -6.56 -50.27 -5.79
C THR A 17 -7.49 -49.16 -5.31
N ALA A 18 -8.25 -48.60 -6.25
CA ALA A 18 -9.43 -47.79 -5.98
C ALA A 18 -10.63 -48.69 -5.69
N GLU A 19 -11.41 -48.37 -4.66
CA GLU A 19 -12.80 -48.78 -4.36
C GLU A 19 -13.29 -47.81 -3.26
N SER A 20 -14.52 -47.32 -3.14
CA SER A 20 -15.80 -47.58 -3.77
C SER A 20 -16.74 -46.37 -3.54
N CYS A 21 -17.86 -46.39 -4.24
CA CYS A 21 -18.86 -45.34 -4.42
C CYS A 21 -19.96 -45.24 -3.34
N VAL A 22 -20.70 -44.11 -3.41
CA VAL A 22 -22.10 -43.83 -2.98
C VAL A 22 -22.39 -43.58 -1.48
N ALA A 23 -22.88 -42.38 -1.14
CA ALA A 23 -24.30 -42.15 -0.76
C ALA A 23 -24.59 -40.69 -0.33
N THR A 24 -25.63 -40.14 -0.95
CA THR A 24 -26.33 -38.88 -0.69
C THR A 24 -26.85 -38.74 0.74
N SER A 25 -26.73 -37.56 1.38
CA SER A 25 -27.81 -36.91 2.13
C SER A 25 -27.42 -35.51 2.58
N GLY A 26 -28.44 -34.65 2.67
CA GLY A 26 -28.34 -33.20 2.75
C GLY A 26 -27.57 -32.66 3.93
N GLY A 27 -26.86 -31.58 3.63
CA GLY A 27 -26.16 -30.73 4.57
C GLY A 27 -25.21 -29.93 3.72
N THR A 28 -25.65 -28.75 3.27
CA THR A 28 -24.74 -27.75 2.69
C THR A 28 -23.50 -27.76 3.57
N PRO A 29 -22.31 -28.11 3.08
CA PRO A 29 -21.12 -27.87 3.85
C PRO A 29 -21.10 -26.35 3.97
N THR A 30 -21.44 -25.84 5.15
CA THR A 30 -20.91 -24.56 5.59
C THR A 30 -19.41 -24.80 5.58
N VAL A 31 -18.81 -24.62 4.40
CA VAL A 31 -17.39 -24.38 4.28
C VAL A 31 -17.26 -23.12 5.10
N VAL A 32 -16.89 -23.29 6.37
CA VAL A 32 -16.24 -22.24 7.11
C VAL A 32 -14.95 -22.06 6.32
N VAL A 33 -15.06 -21.27 5.26
CA VAL A 33 -13.91 -20.62 4.68
C VAL A 33 -13.46 -19.78 5.85
N THR A 34 -12.51 -20.31 6.61
CA THR A 34 -11.70 -19.49 7.47
C THR A 34 -10.92 -18.64 6.48
N THR A 35 -11.57 -17.59 5.96
CA THR A 35 -10.87 -16.46 5.38
C THR A 35 -10.10 -15.94 6.56
N THR A 36 -8.85 -16.38 6.70
CA THR A 36 -7.86 -15.62 7.44
C THR A 36 -7.91 -14.26 6.78
N ALA A 37 -8.61 -13.31 7.41
CA ALA A 37 -8.56 -11.94 6.96
C ALA A 37 -7.06 -11.63 6.91
N ALA A 38 -6.56 -11.27 5.72
CA ALA A 38 -5.26 -10.62 5.63
C ALA A 38 -5.27 -9.53 6.71
N PRO A 39 -4.22 -9.39 7.53
CA PRO A 39 -4.25 -8.46 8.66
C PRO A 39 -4.81 -7.12 8.16
N SER A 40 -5.77 -6.53 8.87
CA SER A 40 -6.42 -5.31 8.38
C SER A 40 -5.41 -4.16 8.48
N ASN A 41 -4.70 -3.97 7.37
CA ASN A 41 -3.40 -3.33 7.32
C ASN A 41 -3.50 -1.82 7.09
N CYS A 42 -4.07 -1.08 8.03
CA CYS A 42 -3.63 0.29 8.30
C CYS A 42 -4.07 0.72 9.70
N LYS A 43 -3.12 1.28 10.45
CA LYS A 43 -3.34 1.95 11.73
C LYS A 43 -3.00 3.44 11.56
N SER A 44 -3.29 4.26 12.57
CA SER A 44 -3.04 5.69 12.55
C SER A 44 -1.55 6.02 12.47
N CYS A 45 -1.14 6.73 11.42
CA CYS A 45 0.13 7.42 11.41
C CYS A 45 0.06 8.64 12.34
N LEU A 46 1.15 8.93 13.04
CA LEU A 46 1.28 10.15 13.82
C LEU A 46 1.59 11.32 12.89
N LEU A 47 1.17 12.52 13.26
CA LEU A 47 1.58 13.74 12.55
C LEU A 47 3.12 13.87 12.51
N SER A 48 3.78 13.47 13.60
CA SER A 48 5.23 13.46 13.76
C SER A 48 5.98 12.42 12.91
N ALA A 49 5.28 11.57 12.15
CA ALA A 49 5.92 10.65 11.20
C ALA A 49 6.42 11.36 9.92
N THR A 50 6.05 12.63 9.74
CA THR A 50 6.58 13.51 8.68
C THR A 50 6.97 14.84 9.31
N GLN A 51 8.12 15.38 8.95
CA GLN A 51 8.58 16.69 9.35
C GLN A 51 8.03 17.77 8.41
N ILE A 52 7.60 18.90 8.97
CA ILE A 52 7.40 20.11 8.17
C ILE A 52 8.75 20.82 8.11
N ILE A 53 9.29 21.00 6.91
CA ILE A 53 10.59 21.67 6.69
C ILE A 53 10.39 23.08 6.10
N SER A 54 11.47 23.86 6.10
CA SER A 54 11.48 25.25 5.63
C SER A 54 12.84 25.56 5.02
N ILE A 55 13.12 24.96 3.87
CA ILE A 55 14.42 25.02 3.18
C ILE A 55 14.38 25.90 1.92
N SER A 56 13.19 26.12 1.37
CA SER A 56 13.00 26.82 0.09
C SER A 56 12.54 28.26 0.25
N ALA A 57 12.74 29.06 -0.79
CA ALA A 57 12.22 30.43 -0.85
C ALA A 57 10.68 30.40 -0.93
N GLY A 58 10.02 31.37 -0.29
CA GLY A 58 8.55 31.41 -0.25
C GLY A 58 7.92 30.36 0.68
N THR A 59 8.73 29.64 1.47
CA THR A 59 8.24 28.69 2.47
C THR A 59 7.36 29.38 3.51
N LYS A 60 6.29 28.70 3.90
CA LYS A 60 5.32 29.19 4.89
C LYS A 60 4.62 28.03 5.58
N SER A 61 3.91 28.34 6.66
CA SER A 61 3.04 27.37 7.31
C SER A 61 1.90 26.93 6.39
N PHE A 62 1.52 25.66 6.50
CA PHE A 62 0.27 25.14 5.95
C PHE A 62 -0.92 25.89 6.54
N THR A 63 -1.95 26.13 5.73
CA THR A 63 -3.22 26.72 6.21
C THR A 63 -3.97 25.71 7.08
N SER A 64 -3.99 24.44 6.67
CA SER A 64 -4.56 23.37 7.48
C SER A 64 -3.81 22.06 7.26
N ASP A 65 -3.84 21.20 8.28
CA ASP A 65 -3.23 19.89 8.24
C ASP A 65 -3.99 18.95 9.17
N ASN A 66 -4.81 18.08 8.57
CA ASN A 66 -5.79 17.27 9.29
C ASN A 66 -5.56 15.78 9.03
N ILE A 67 -5.77 14.96 10.05
CA ILE A 67 -5.74 13.50 9.93
C ILE A 67 -7.16 12.95 10.11
N ASP A 68 -7.66 12.27 9.10
CA ASP A 68 -8.89 11.47 9.16
C ASP A 68 -8.52 10.01 9.45
N THR A 69 -9.08 9.44 10.52
CA THR A 69 -8.88 8.05 10.95
C THR A 69 -10.14 7.20 10.83
N SER A 70 -11.20 7.71 10.19
CA SER A 70 -12.48 7.02 10.03
C SER A 70 -12.44 5.87 9.02
N GLY A 71 -11.50 5.92 8.08
CA GLY A 71 -11.32 4.91 7.04
C GLY A 71 -10.44 3.72 7.47
N THR A 72 -10.21 2.79 6.54
CA THR A 72 -9.30 1.67 6.76
C THR A 72 -7.87 2.15 7.05
N CYS A 73 -7.41 3.18 6.32
CA CYS A 73 -6.14 3.86 6.57
C CYS A 73 -6.36 5.29 7.03
N ALA A 74 -5.46 5.78 7.89
CA ALA A 74 -5.43 7.20 8.18
C ALA A 74 -5.05 7.98 6.92
N ILE A 75 -5.75 9.08 6.69
CA ILE A 75 -5.53 10.00 5.57
C ILE A 75 -5.12 11.33 6.18
N ARG A 76 -3.96 11.86 5.78
CA ARG A 76 -3.53 13.22 6.13
C ARG A 76 -3.79 14.13 4.94
N THR A 77 -4.51 15.21 5.19
CA THR A 77 -4.83 16.24 4.21
C THR A 77 -4.20 17.55 4.64
N SER A 78 -3.24 18.01 3.85
CA SER A 78 -2.53 19.26 4.09
C SER A 78 -2.89 20.28 3.01
N VAL A 79 -3.27 21.48 3.42
CA VAL A 79 -3.66 22.58 2.54
C VAL A 79 -2.63 23.69 2.63
N CYS A 80 -2.12 24.10 1.50
CA CYS A 80 -1.22 25.23 1.34
C CYS A 80 -1.95 26.27 0.51
N ASP A 81 -2.28 27.41 1.12
CA ASP A 81 -2.79 28.56 0.36
C ASP A 81 -1.66 29.51 -0.02
N GLY A 82 -1.85 30.17 -1.15
CA GLY A 82 -1.02 31.26 -1.62
C GLY A 82 -1.17 32.50 -0.76
N ASN A 83 -0.18 33.38 -0.83
CA ASN A 83 -0.26 34.69 -0.16
C ASN A 83 -1.36 35.56 -0.77
N GLU A 84 -1.60 35.40 -2.07
CA GLU A 84 -2.69 36.04 -2.83
C GLU A 84 -3.44 34.99 -3.67
N ALA A 85 -4.63 35.33 -4.14
CA ALA A 85 -5.49 34.41 -4.91
C ALA A 85 -4.85 33.91 -6.22
N ASP A 86 -3.97 34.72 -6.82
CA ASP A 86 -3.29 34.40 -8.08
C ASP A 86 -1.82 33.98 -7.88
N SER A 87 -1.36 33.81 -6.64
CA SER A 87 0.00 33.36 -6.34
C SER A 87 0.23 31.93 -6.82
N GLY A 88 1.47 31.64 -7.22
CA GLY A 88 1.92 30.26 -7.38
C GLY A 88 1.99 29.59 -6.01
N VAL A 89 1.57 28.34 -5.93
CA VAL A 89 1.53 27.58 -4.68
C VAL A 89 1.99 26.16 -4.93
N MET A 90 2.78 25.61 -4.01
CA MET A 90 3.16 24.20 -4.08
C MET A 90 3.34 23.57 -2.70
N ILE A 91 3.16 22.25 -2.66
CA ILE A 91 3.55 21.38 -1.56
C ILE A 91 4.63 20.44 -2.09
N SER A 92 5.85 20.51 -1.57
CA SER A 92 6.94 19.63 -1.96
C SER A 92 7.23 18.53 -0.94
N TYR A 93 7.89 17.47 -1.40
CA TYR A 93 8.12 16.25 -0.64
C TYR A 93 9.61 15.92 -0.51
N ASN A 94 10.02 15.50 0.69
CA ASN A 94 11.35 14.97 0.98
C ASN A 94 12.47 15.88 0.46
N SER A 95 12.47 17.14 0.92
CA SER A 95 13.42 18.16 0.47
C SER A 95 13.46 18.32 -1.06
N ASP A 96 12.28 18.42 -1.67
CA ASP A 96 12.05 18.52 -3.12
C ASP A 96 12.50 17.30 -3.96
N ALA A 97 12.94 16.21 -3.34
CA ALA A 97 13.46 15.04 -4.05
C ALA A 97 12.36 14.15 -4.65
N ASP A 98 11.16 14.16 -4.07
CA ASP A 98 10.07 13.23 -4.42
C ASP A 98 8.85 13.91 -5.06
N GLY A 99 9.09 15.07 -5.68
CA GLY A 99 8.12 15.81 -6.47
C GLY A 99 7.31 16.85 -5.67
N VAL A 100 6.27 17.38 -6.32
CA VAL A 100 5.42 18.45 -5.79
C VAL A 100 3.96 18.22 -6.18
N ASP A 101 3.03 18.75 -5.38
CA ASP A 101 1.72 19.18 -5.88
C ASP A 101 1.77 20.70 -6.06
N ASP A 102 1.37 21.22 -7.21
CA ASP A 102 1.42 22.65 -7.53
C ASP A 102 0.11 23.19 -8.13
N GLY A 103 -0.07 24.51 -8.05
CA GLY A 103 -1.29 25.18 -8.47
C GLY A 103 -1.24 26.69 -8.28
N VAL A 104 -2.40 27.32 -8.46
CA VAL A 104 -2.61 28.77 -8.27
C VAL A 104 -3.61 28.99 -7.14
N GLY A 105 -3.30 29.90 -6.23
CA GLY A 105 -4.16 30.30 -5.11
C GLY A 105 -4.21 29.28 -3.96
N SER A 106 -4.39 27.99 -4.23
CA SER A 106 -4.38 26.94 -3.19
C SER A 106 -4.04 25.56 -3.77
N VAL A 107 -3.34 24.75 -2.99
CA VAL A 107 -3.02 23.35 -3.28
C VAL A 107 -3.36 22.49 -2.06
N THR A 108 -3.94 21.32 -2.32
CA THR A 108 -4.20 20.30 -1.30
C THR A 108 -3.42 19.03 -1.62
N SER A 109 -2.68 18.53 -0.64
CA SER A 109 -2.02 17.23 -0.68
C SER A 109 -2.74 16.23 0.21
N THR A 110 -2.77 14.98 -0.26
CA THR A 110 -3.26 13.84 0.51
C THR A 110 -2.17 12.78 0.64
N LEU A 111 -1.84 12.43 1.88
CA LEU A 111 -0.96 11.32 2.23
C LEU A 111 -1.77 10.18 2.83
N ILE A 112 -1.47 8.95 2.44
CA ILE A 112 -2.12 7.74 2.94
C ILE A 112 -1.14 7.03 3.86
N CYS A 113 -1.58 6.76 5.09
CA CYS A 113 -0.78 5.96 6.02
C CYS A 113 -0.66 4.54 5.50
N ASN A 114 0.54 3.97 5.47
CA ASN A 114 0.76 2.59 5.06
C ASN A 114 0.75 1.62 6.26
N THR A 115 0.92 0.33 5.95
CA THR A 115 0.91 -0.76 6.93
C THR A 115 2.10 -0.69 7.91
N ALA A 116 3.16 0.04 7.56
CA ALA A 116 4.35 0.26 8.36
C ALA A 116 4.26 1.51 9.25
N GLY A 117 3.12 2.23 9.24
CA GLY A 117 2.93 3.45 10.02
C GLY A 117 3.66 4.65 9.44
N GLN A 118 3.87 4.68 8.12
CA GLN A 118 4.50 5.78 7.40
C GLN A 118 3.50 6.46 6.46
N TRP A 119 3.61 7.77 6.33
CA TRP A 119 2.85 8.52 5.33
C TRP A 119 3.39 8.23 3.94
N THR A 120 2.50 7.97 2.98
CA THR A 120 2.88 7.66 1.60
C THR A 120 2.05 8.43 0.59
N LYS A 121 2.68 8.73 -0.54
CA LYS A 121 2.03 9.29 -1.74
C LYS A 121 2.57 8.56 -2.95
N ASN A 122 1.68 8.03 -3.80
CA ASN A 122 2.06 7.30 -5.02
C ASN A 122 3.10 6.17 -4.79
N GLY A 123 3.08 5.52 -3.62
CA GLY A 123 4.01 4.44 -3.25
C GLY A 123 5.36 4.90 -2.67
N VAL A 124 5.61 6.21 -2.60
CA VAL A 124 6.80 6.80 -1.99
C VAL A 124 6.52 7.12 -0.52
N VAL A 125 7.48 6.86 0.36
CA VAL A 125 7.41 7.24 1.77
C VAL A 125 7.75 8.72 1.93
N ILE A 126 6.86 9.47 2.56
CA ILE A 126 7.00 10.92 2.75
C ILE A 126 7.43 11.19 4.20
N THR A 127 8.70 11.52 4.38
CA THR A 127 9.28 11.89 5.67
C THR A 127 9.33 13.40 5.88
N GLU A 128 9.24 14.20 4.82
CA GLU A 128 9.23 15.66 4.90
C GLU A 128 8.21 16.28 3.95
N ILE A 129 7.54 17.35 4.37
CA ILE A 129 6.67 18.18 3.54
C ILE A 129 7.01 19.67 3.72
N GLU A 130 6.84 20.46 2.67
CA GLU A 130 7.03 21.91 2.70
C GLU A 130 5.91 22.61 1.91
N CYS A 131 5.37 23.70 2.45
CA CYS A 131 4.39 24.56 1.78
C CYS A 131 5.06 25.85 1.32
N GLN A 132 4.91 26.20 0.04
CA GLN A 132 5.55 27.36 -0.56
C GLN A 132 4.52 28.21 -1.32
N SER A 133 4.69 29.53 -1.30
CA SER A 133 3.95 30.48 -2.14
C SER A 133 4.89 31.50 -2.77
N THR A 134 4.71 31.73 -4.08
CA THR A 134 5.54 32.61 -4.93
C THR A 134 4.71 33.70 -5.57
#